data_AF-A0AAJ5N8G3-F1
#
_entry.id   AF-A0AAJ5N8G3-F1
#
_cell.length_a   1.000
_cell.length_b   1.000
_cell.length_c   1.000
_cell.angle_alpha   90.00
_cell.angle_beta   90.00
_cell.angle_gamma   90.00
#
_symmetry.space_group_name_H-M   'P 1'
#
loop_
_entity.id
_entity.type
_entity.pdbx_description
1 polymer ?
#
loop_
_entity_poly.entity_id
_entity_poly.type
_entity_poly.pdbx_seq_one_letter_code
_entity_poly.pdbx_strand_id
1 'polypeptide(L)'
;MAARARHDHLDLWMNGIPVGYWEVRRGVERLVYLPGWLDDPQGRPLSLSLPFTPGNQPHQGAIVADYFDNLLPDSEPIRRRIAQRYRLGSTAPFELLASIGRDCVGAIQMLPPGETPVDLETIDGVTLDDAAVADVLRHATAAPLPGHAEPEGDLRLSIAGAQEKTALLRQGNRWLRPSGSTPTTHIFKLPLGRVGNMQADMRTSVENEWLCSKLVAAYGLPVAPCEIGRFDDQKALIVERFDRRPSRDGTWLLRLPQEDMCQATGTPSGAKYESDGGPGIETIMGILANAADAAHDRMNFFVAQLVFWVLAAIDGHAKNFSIAHLPGNTYRSTPLYDVLSAHPIIGTRRNQLPPRRARLAMAVCGKNRHYVIGEIQPRHWIAQGRRVGLTEDDVRAAMAAVAARTEPAIAEVASHIPADFPADVADAIFDGMRRQSRKLGAGDSA
;
A
#
# COMPACT_ATOMS: atom_id res chain seq x y z
N MET A 1 -9.17 -36.91 12.74
CA MET A 1 -8.44 -35.68 12.38
C MET A 1 -7.47 -36.02 11.26
N ALA A 2 -7.79 -35.67 10.01
CA ALA A 2 -6.85 -35.87 8.91
C ALA A 2 -5.77 -34.79 9.02
N ALA A 3 -4.50 -35.21 9.11
CA ALA A 3 -3.37 -34.30 9.03
C ALA A 3 -3.39 -33.64 7.65
N ARG A 4 -3.58 -32.32 7.60
CA ARG A 4 -3.50 -31.54 6.36
C ARG A 4 -2.08 -31.71 5.82
N ALA A 5 -1.93 -32.07 4.54
CA ALA A 5 -0.63 -32.24 3.93
C ALA A 5 0.19 -30.94 4.12
N ARG A 6 1.39 -31.06 4.68
CA ARG A 6 2.31 -29.92 4.77
C ARG A 6 2.80 -29.68 3.34
N HIS A 7 2.19 -28.72 2.67
CA HIS A 7 2.69 -28.27 1.38
C HIS A 7 3.99 -27.51 1.64
N ASP A 8 5.01 -27.83 0.86
CA ASP A 8 6.26 -27.09 0.76
C ASP A 8 6.40 -26.48 -0.65
N HIS A 9 5.30 -26.44 -1.40
CA HIS A 9 5.18 -25.96 -2.78
C HIS A 9 3.84 -25.26 -2.97
N LEU A 10 3.84 -24.13 -3.68
CA LEU A 10 2.66 -23.39 -4.16
C LEU A 10 2.84 -23.04 -5.64
N ASP A 11 1.85 -23.38 -6.46
CA ASP A 11 1.76 -22.97 -7.86
C ASP A 11 1.31 -21.50 -7.94
N LEU A 12 1.98 -20.73 -8.78
CA LEU A 12 1.77 -19.30 -8.96
C LEU A 12 1.04 -19.05 -10.27
N TRP A 13 -0.02 -18.26 -10.19
CA TRP A 13 -0.91 -17.95 -11.30
C TRP A 13 -1.10 -16.44 -11.45
N MET A 14 -1.30 -15.97 -12.68
CA MET A 14 -1.73 -14.60 -12.98
C MET A 14 -2.91 -14.65 -13.94
N ASN A 15 -4.11 -14.27 -13.46
CA ASN A 15 -5.34 -14.28 -14.26
C ASN A 15 -5.57 -15.60 -15.03
N GLY A 16 -5.27 -16.74 -14.39
CA GLY A 16 -5.42 -18.08 -14.99
C GLY A 16 -4.22 -18.62 -15.76
N ILE A 17 -3.19 -17.81 -15.98
CA ILE A 17 -1.98 -18.24 -16.67
C ILE A 17 -0.98 -18.78 -15.63
N PRO A 18 -0.44 -20.01 -15.82
CA PRO A 18 0.62 -20.54 -14.96
C PRO A 18 1.89 -19.70 -15.10
N VAL A 19 2.39 -19.16 -13.99
CA VAL A 19 3.59 -18.31 -13.96
C VAL A 19 4.82 -19.09 -13.53
N GLY A 20 4.67 -19.93 -12.51
CA GLY A 20 5.81 -20.44 -11.76
C GLY A 20 5.37 -21.25 -10.54
N TYR A 21 6.32 -21.56 -9.69
CA TYR A 21 6.05 -22.09 -8.36
C TYR A 21 7.02 -21.54 -7.32
N TRP A 22 6.56 -21.45 -6.09
CA TRP A 22 7.34 -21.14 -4.90
C TRP A 22 7.40 -22.36 -4.00
N GLU A 23 8.61 -22.77 -3.60
CA GLU A 23 8.83 -23.92 -2.74
C GLU A 23 9.79 -23.63 -1.59
N VAL A 24 9.67 -24.37 -0.50
CA VAL A 24 10.54 -24.30 0.68
C VAL A 24 11.20 -25.66 0.90
N ARG A 25 12.39 -25.85 0.34
CA ARG A 25 13.15 -27.10 0.46
C ARG A 25 14.26 -26.97 1.47
N ARG A 26 14.24 -27.81 2.51
CA ARG A 26 15.27 -27.83 3.59
C ARG A 26 15.49 -26.43 4.22
N GLY A 27 14.43 -25.63 4.32
CA GLY A 27 14.48 -24.28 4.88
C GLY A 27 14.96 -23.19 3.91
N VAL A 28 15.24 -23.54 2.65
CA VAL A 28 15.60 -22.58 1.60
C VAL A 28 14.38 -22.33 0.73
N GLU A 29 13.99 -21.06 0.64
CA GLU A 29 12.94 -20.62 -0.26
C GLU A 29 13.46 -20.53 -1.70
N ARG A 30 12.65 -20.98 -2.65
CA ARG A 30 13.01 -21.02 -4.06
C ARG A 30 11.81 -20.64 -4.93
N LEU A 31 12.04 -19.75 -5.89
CA LEU A 31 11.08 -19.37 -6.91
C LEU A 31 11.59 -19.85 -8.28
N VAL A 32 10.69 -20.49 -9.02
CA VAL A 32 10.96 -20.96 -10.39
C VAL A 32 9.86 -20.46 -11.31
N TYR A 33 10.24 -19.77 -12.39
CA TYR A 33 9.31 -19.45 -13.47
C TYR A 33 9.12 -20.64 -14.40
N LEU A 34 7.92 -20.85 -14.91
CA LEU A 34 7.65 -21.88 -15.91
C LEU A 34 8.15 -21.42 -17.29
N PRO A 35 8.73 -22.31 -18.12
CA PRO A 35 9.16 -21.95 -19.47
C PRO A 35 8.04 -21.30 -20.30
N GLY A 36 6.81 -21.82 -20.18
CA GLY A 36 5.65 -21.25 -20.86
C GLY A 36 5.36 -19.79 -20.49
N TRP A 37 5.69 -19.35 -19.26
CA TRP A 37 5.53 -17.96 -18.85
C TRP A 37 6.61 -17.04 -19.42
N LEU A 38 7.83 -17.55 -19.61
CA LEU A 38 8.92 -16.78 -20.24
C LEU A 38 8.62 -16.48 -21.70
N ASP A 39 7.98 -17.43 -22.39
CA ASP A 39 7.64 -17.33 -23.82
C ASP A 39 6.25 -16.70 -24.06
N ASP A 40 5.45 -16.50 -23.01
CA ASP A 40 4.11 -15.91 -23.13
C ASP A 40 4.21 -14.42 -23.51
N PRO A 41 3.38 -13.90 -24.44
CA PRO A 41 3.33 -12.48 -24.76
C PRO A 41 2.97 -11.57 -23.56
N GLN A 42 2.31 -12.12 -22.55
CA GLN A 42 1.99 -11.47 -21.29
C GLN A 42 3.06 -11.73 -20.21
N GLY A 43 4.08 -12.54 -20.51
CA GLY A 43 5.18 -12.89 -19.64
C GLY A 43 5.90 -11.66 -19.10
N ARG A 44 6.07 -11.61 -17.78
CA ARG A 44 6.88 -10.61 -17.07
C ARG A 44 7.36 -11.15 -15.72
N PRO A 45 8.48 -10.66 -15.17
CA PRO A 45 8.89 -10.97 -13.81
C PRO A 45 7.79 -10.67 -12.78
N LEU A 46 7.76 -11.43 -11.68
CA LEU A 46 6.95 -11.11 -10.50
C LEU A 46 7.36 -9.79 -9.85
N SER A 47 8.65 -9.48 -9.92
CA SER A 47 9.28 -8.35 -9.25
C SER A 47 10.51 -7.89 -10.02
N LEU A 48 10.85 -6.61 -9.94
CA LEU A 48 12.15 -6.09 -10.38
C LEU A 48 13.33 -6.73 -9.63
N SER A 49 13.12 -7.21 -8.41
CA SER A 49 14.13 -7.96 -7.64
C SER A 49 14.24 -9.44 -8.04
N LEU A 50 13.27 -9.96 -8.80
CA LEU A 50 13.21 -11.35 -9.24
C LEU A 50 13.11 -11.44 -10.79
N PRO A 51 14.05 -10.84 -11.54
CA PRO A 51 13.97 -10.79 -13.01
C PRO A 51 14.09 -12.17 -13.64
N PHE A 52 13.71 -12.29 -14.92
CA PHE A 52 14.08 -13.49 -15.69
C PHE A 52 15.60 -13.61 -15.78
N THR A 53 16.11 -14.80 -15.49
CA THR A 53 17.55 -15.08 -15.42
C THR A 53 18.02 -15.82 -16.67
N PRO A 54 19.31 -15.70 -17.06
CA PRO A 54 19.86 -16.50 -18.15
C PRO A 54 19.65 -18.00 -17.90
N GLY A 55 19.02 -18.69 -18.85
CA GLY A 55 18.70 -20.12 -18.72
C GLY A 55 17.62 -20.44 -17.68
N ASN A 56 16.83 -19.45 -17.24
CA ASN A 56 15.75 -19.60 -16.27
C ASN A 56 16.20 -20.28 -14.96
N GLN A 57 17.36 -19.86 -14.45
CA GLN A 57 17.85 -20.31 -13.15
C GLN A 57 16.90 -19.87 -12.02
N PRO A 58 16.57 -20.78 -11.09
CA PRO A 58 15.73 -20.47 -9.92
C PRO A 58 16.33 -19.37 -9.05
N HIS A 59 15.48 -18.44 -8.60
CA HIS A 59 15.80 -17.53 -7.50
C HIS A 59 15.73 -18.29 -6.17
N GLN A 60 16.62 -17.97 -5.22
CA GLN A 60 16.71 -18.69 -3.95
C GLN A 60 17.11 -17.77 -2.79
N GLY A 61 16.72 -18.15 -1.58
CA GLY A 61 17.15 -17.51 -0.34
C GLY A 61 16.33 -16.27 0.05
N ALA A 62 16.99 -15.32 0.73
CA ALA A 62 16.33 -14.18 1.37
C ALA A 62 15.51 -13.32 0.39
N ILE A 63 15.98 -13.11 -0.84
CA ILE A 63 15.26 -12.30 -1.84
C ILE A 63 13.88 -12.88 -2.19
N VAL A 64 13.75 -14.21 -2.20
CA VAL A 64 12.47 -14.90 -2.42
C VAL A 64 11.59 -14.78 -1.18
N ALA A 65 12.17 -15.05 0.00
CA ALA A 65 11.47 -14.94 1.28
C ALA A 65 10.91 -13.53 1.52
N ASP A 66 11.72 -12.50 1.27
CA ASP A 66 11.35 -11.11 1.46
C ASP A 66 10.26 -10.67 0.49
N TYR A 67 10.28 -11.15 -0.77
CA TYR A 67 9.22 -10.84 -1.73
C TYR A 67 7.85 -11.34 -1.26
N PHE A 68 7.77 -12.61 -0.83
CA PHE A 68 6.52 -13.19 -0.35
C PHE A 68 6.11 -12.66 1.02
N ASP A 69 7.06 -12.42 1.92
CA ASP A 69 6.78 -11.80 3.23
C ASP A 69 6.15 -10.41 3.07
N ASN A 70 6.59 -9.63 2.09
CA ASN A 70 6.05 -8.30 1.81
C ASN A 70 4.58 -8.29 1.35
N LEU A 71 4.02 -9.44 0.95
CA LEU A 71 2.59 -9.59 0.61
C LEU A 71 1.69 -9.76 1.85
N LEU A 72 2.28 -10.01 3.01
CA LEU A 72 1.59 -10.23 4.27
C LEU A 72 1.49 -8.95 5.11
N PRO A 73 0.55 -8.89 6.07
CA PRO A 73 0.50 -7.81 7.04
C PRO A 73 1.83 -7.66 7.80
N ASP A 74 2.28 -6.43 8.05
CA ASP A 74 3.53 -6.16 8.78
C ASP A 74 3.39 -6.46 10.29
N SER A 75 2.15 -6.46 10.79
CA SER A 75 1.83 -6.60 12.20
C SER A 75 1.79 -8.07 12.62
N GLU A 76 2.71 -8.47 13.49
CA GLU A 76 2.74 -9.81 14.10
C GLU A 76 1.42 -10.19 14.80
N PRO A 77 0.74 -9.29 15.56
CA PRO A 77 -0.62 -9.55 16.04
C PRO A 77 -1.63 -9.91 14.94
N ILE A 78 -1.59 -9.22 13.78
CA ILE A 78 -2.46 -9.54 12.63
C ILE A 78 -2.13 -10.95 12.12
N ARG A 79 -0.84 -11.25 11.90
CA ARG A 79 -0.39 -12.58 11.45
C ARG A 79 -0.83 -13.70 12.38
N ARG A 80 -0.73 -13.50 13.69
CA ARG A 80 -1.20 -14.49 14.69
C ARG A 80 -2.69 -14.72 14.62
N ARG A 81 -3.51 -13.68 14.43
CA ARG A 81 -4.95 -13.86 14.26
C ARG A 81 -5.29 -14.59 12.96
N ILE A 82 -4.57 -14.33 11.87
CA ILE A 82 -4.71 -15.11 10.62
C ILE A 82 -4.36 -16.57 10.88
N ALA A 83 -3.21 -16.85 11.50
CA ALA A 83 -2.81 -18.21 11.84
C ALA A 83 -3.86 -18.93 12.70
N GLN A 84 -4.38 -18.27 13.75
CA GLN A 84 -5.44 -18.82 14.60
C GLN A 84 -6.74 -19.06 13.83
N ARG A 85 -7.18 -18.09 13.01
CA ARG A 85 -8.40 -18.17 12.20
C ARG A 85 -8.36 -19.36 11.24
N TYR A 86 -7.22 -19.59 10.59
CA TYR A 86 -7.03 -20.69 9.64
C TYR A 86 -6.44 -21.97 10.28
N ARG A 87 -6.31 -22.00 11.61
CA ARG A 87 -5.76 -23.13 12.40
C ARG A 87 -4.38 -23.59 11.92
N LEU A 88 -3.52 -22.63 11.64
CA LEU A 88 -2.15 -22.82 11.19
C LEU A 88 -1.22 -23.00 12.39
N GLY A 89 -0.17 -23.80 12.21
CA GLY A 89 0.84 -24.07 13.24
C GLY A 89 1.90 -22.97 13.36
N SER A 90 1.99 -22.09 12.36
CA SER A 90 3.01 -21.06 12.25
C SER A 90 2.46 -19.73 11.72
N THR A 91 3.19 -18.65 12.01
CA THR A 91 3.06 -17.34 11.35
C THR A 91 4.07 -17.17 10.22
N ALA A 92 4.76 -18.25 9.82
CA ALA A 92 5.69 -18.25 8.70
C ALA A 92 5.00 -17.85 7.39
N PRO A 93 5.64 -17.06 6.52
CA PRO A 93 5.01 -16.52 5.32
C PRO A 93 4.36 -17.57 4.43
N PHE A 94 5.07 -18.69 4.21
CA PHE A 94 4.59 -19.79 3.40
C PHE A 94 3.26 -20.39 3.92
N GLU A 95 3.16 -20.66 5.22
CA GLU A 95 1.94 -21.25 5.80
C GLU A 95 0.75 -20.29 5.73
N LEU A 96 1.00 -19.00 5.97
CA LEU A 96 -0.02 -17.97 5.86
C LEU A 96 -0.51 -17.86 4.40
N LEU A 97 0.40 -17.68 3.44
CA LEU A 97 0.06 -17.50 2.03
C LEU A 97 -0.53 -18.75 1.38
N ALA A 98 -0.18 -19.95 1.84
CA ALA A 98 -0.87 -21.17 1.41
C ALA A 98 -2.38 -21.14 1.75
N SER A 99 -2.78 -20.36 2.76
CA SER A 99 -4.17 -20.21 3.18
C SER A 99 -4.86 -18.97 2.61
N ILE A 100 -4.17 -17.82 2.61
CA ILE A 100 -4.75 -16.51 2.22
C ILE A 100 -4.19 -15.94 0.91
N GLY A 101 -3.33 -16.67 0.19
CA GLY A 101 -2.67 -16.20 -1.02
C GLY A 101 -3.54 -16.22 -2.29
N ARG A 102 -4.85 -16.45 -2.17
CA ARG A 102 -5.75 -16.54 -3.34
C ARG A 102 -6.13 -15.17 -3.91
N ASP A 103 -6.16 -14.14 -3.06
CA ASP A 103 -6.32 -12.76 -3.48
C ASP A 103 -5.26 -11.90 -2.77
N CYS A 104 -4.14 -11.63 -3.45
CA CYS A 104 -3.06 -10.78 -2.92
C CYS A 104 -3.12 -9.36 -3.52
N VAL A 105 -2.30 -8.45 -2.98
CA VAL A 105 -1.92 -7.23 -3.73
C VAL A 105 -1.23 -7.64 -5.04
N GLY A 106 -1.51 -6.90 -6.12
CA GLY A 106 -1.07 -7.24 -7.46
C GLY A 106 -1.91 -8.36 -8.09
N ALA A 107 -1.30 -9.13 -8.99
CA ALA A 107 -2.00 -10.15 -9.77
C ALA A 107 -1.68 -11.59 -9.41
N ILE A 108 -0.76 -11.81 -8.47
CA ILE A 108 -0.34 -13.16 -8.10
C ILE A 108 -1.43 -13.86 -7.30
N GLN A 109 -1.74 -15.08 -7.71
CA GLN A 109 -2.57 -16.03 -7.00
C GLN A 109 -1.74 -17.27 -6.69
N MET A 110 -1.78 -17.72 -5.43
CA MET A 110 -1.00 -18.88 -4.96
C MET A 110 -1.96 -20.01 -4.62
N LEU A 111 -1.74 -21.17 -5.23
CA LEU A 111 -2.58 -22.35 -5.06
C LEU A 111 -1.73 -23.56 -4.68
N PRO A 112 -2.24 -24.50 -3.88
CA PRO A 112 -1.59 -25.78 -3.66
C PRO A 112 -1.38 -26.55 -4.98
N PRO A 113 -0.40 -27.47 -5.04
CA PRO A 113 -0.16 -28.30 -6.21
C PRO A 113 -1.43 -29.04 -6.63
N GLY A 114 -1.74 -28.98 -7.93
CA GLY A 114 -2.90 -29.66 -8.51
C GLY A 114 -4.23 -28.91 -8.39
N GLU A 115 -4.24 -27.73 -7.75
CA GLU A 115 -5.35 -26.80 -7.85
C GLU A 115 -5.10 -25.77 -8.96
N THR A 116 -6.14 -25.43 -9.72
CA THR A 116 -6.11 -24.37 -10.73
C THR A 116 -7.15 -23.29 -10.42
N PRO A 117 -6.94 -22.03 -10.86
CA PRO A 117 -7.98 -21.03 -10.77
C PRO A 117 -9.18 -21.45 -11.63
N VAL A 118 -10.37 -21.40 -11.05
CA VAL A 118 -11.65 -21.71 -11.73
C VAL A 118 -12.51 -20.45 -11.84
N ASP A 119 -13.44 -20.45 -12.79
CA ASP A 119 -14.50 -19.43 -12.96
C ASP A 119 -13.99 -17.98 -13.11
N LEU A 120 -12.80 -17.83 -13.70
CA LEU A 120 -12.11 -16.54 -13.86
C LEU A 120 -12.90 -15.50 -14.65
N GLU A 121 -13.68 -15.94 -15.64
CA GLU A 121 -14.46 -15.07 -16.54
C GLU A 121 -15.88 -14.80 -16.03
N THR A 122 -16.09 -14.93 -14.72
CA THR A 122 -17.35 -14.63 -14.06
C THR A 122 -17.14 -13.80 -12.80
N ILE A 123 -18.19 -13.09 -12.39
CA ILE A 123 -18.25 -12.43 -11.08
C ILE A 123 -19.24 -13.22 -10.24
N ASP A 124 -18.74 -13.92 -9.22
CA ASP A 124 -19.55 -14.63 -8.24
C ASP A 124 -19.26 -14.15 -6.82
N GLY A 125 -20.29 -14.17 -5.98
CA GLY A 125 -20.20 -13.73 -4.60
C GLY A 125 -21.53 -13.56 -3.90
N VAL A 126 -21.47 -13.53 -2.57
CA VAL A 126 -22.62 -13.33 -1.71
C VAL A 126 -22.85 -11.82 -1.55
N THR A 127 -24.04 -11.33 -1.92
CA THR A 127 -24.44 -9.94 -1.69
C THR A 127 -24.55 -9.67 -0.20
N LEU A 128 -24.03 -8.52 0.25
CA LEU A 128 -24.05 -8.06 1.63
C LEU A 128 -24.93 -6.81 1.73
N ASP A 129 -25.81 -6.78 2.71
CA ASP A 129 -26.43 -5.54 3.19
C ASP A 129 -25.51 -4.85 4.21
N ASP A 130 -25.92 -3.67 4.69
CA ASP A 130 -25.10 -2.87 5.61
C ASP A 130 -24.79 -3.62 6.92
N ALA A 131 -25.75 -4.38 7.45
CA ALA A 131 -25.54 -5.19 8.66
C ALA A 131 -24.50 -6.30 8.42
N ALA A 132 -24.56 -6.99 7.28
CA ALA A 132 -23.58 -8.01 6.93
C ALA A 132 -22.19 -7.41 6.65
N VAL A 133 -22.10 -6.19 6.10
CA VAL A 133 -20.81 -5.46 6.00
C VAL A 133 -20.29 -5.10 7.38
N ALA A 134 -21.14 -4.59 8.28
CA ALA A 134 -20.78 -4.29 9.66
C ALA A 134 -20.25 -5.54 10.39
N ASP A 135 -20.88 -6.70 10.18
CA ASP A 135 -20.40 -7.99 10.69
C ASP A 135 -18.99 -8.31 10.17
N VAL A 136 -18.74 -8.20 8.87
CA VAL A 136 -17.40 -8.44 8.31
C VAL A 136 -16.35 -7.53 8.98
N LEU A 137 -16.68 -6.26 9.19
CA LEU A 137 -15.79 -5.29 9.83
C LEU A 137 -15.53 -5.63 11.31
N ARG A 138 -16.55 -6.04 12.06
CA ARG A 138 -16.40 -6.51 13.45
C ARG A 138 -15.50 -7.74 13.53
N HIS A 139 -15.71 -8.73 12.65
CA HIS A 139 -14.91 -9.95 12.62
C HIS A 139 -13.47 -9.71 12.17
N ALA A 140 -13.19 -8.67 11.37
CA ALA A 140 -11.83 -8.30 10.98
C ALA A 140 -10.95 -7.95 12.21
N THR A 141 -11.55 -7.36 13.24
CA THR A 141 -10.83 -6.90 14.46
C THR A 141 -10.95 -7.86 15.64
N ALA A 142 -11.95 -8.75 15.64
CA ALA A 142 -12.21 -9.69 16.72
C ALA A 142 -11.10 -10.77 16.85
N ALA A 143 -10.79 -11.13 18.10
CA ALA A 143 -10.01 -12.33 18.38
C ALA A 143 -10.84 -13.58 18.05
N PRO A 144 -10.27 -14.61 17.39
CA PRO A 144 -10.99 -15.85 17.12
C PRO A 144 -11.49 -16.50 18.41
N LEU A 145 -12.77 -16.86 18.47
CA LEU A 145 -13.30 -17.60 19.61
C LEU A 145 -12.78 -19.05 19.59
N PRO A 146 -12.34 -19.62 20.73
CA PRO A 146 -11.89 -21.02 20.79
C PRO A 146 -13.00 -21.97 20.35
N GLY A 147 -12.70 -22.90 19.44
CA GLY A 147 -13.61 -24.00 19.07
C GLY A 147 -14.59 -23.72 17.92
N HIS A 148 -14.75 -22.48 17.49
CA HIS A 148 -15.55 -22.16 16.31
C HIS A 148 -14.70 -22.23 15.04
N ALA A 149 -15.08 -23.09 14.08
CA ALA A 149 -14.67 -22.93 12.68
C ALA A 149 -15.70 -22.01 12.03
N GLU A 150 -15.24 -20.98 11.33
CA GLU A 150 -16.12 -20.19 10.47
C GLU A 150 -16.53 -21.00 9.21
N PRO A 151 -17.65 -20.64 8.57
CA PRO A 151 -18.24 -21.39 7.45
C PRO A 151 -17.29 -21.53 6.25
N GLU A 152 -17.50 -22.58 5.45
CA GLU A 152 -16.94 -22.68 4.09
C GLU A 152 -17.28 -21.42 3.28
N GLY A 153 -16.26 -20.75 2.71
CA GLY A 153 -16.45 -19.56 1.86
C GLY A 153 -15.82 -18.26 2.35
N ASP A 154 -14.96 -18.30 3.38
CA ASP A 154 -14.29 -17.09 3.88
C ASP A 154 -13.29 -16.48 2.88
N LEU A 155 -13.13 -15.15 2.94
CA LEU A 155 -12.32 -14.36 2.03
C LEU A 155 -10.82 -14.65 2.24
N ARG A 156 -10.21 -15.40 1.31
CA ARG A 156 -8.78 -15.76 1.34
C ARG A 156 -7.91 -14.64 0.74
N LEU A 157 -7.78 -13.57 1.52
CA LEU A 157 -7.16 -12.31 1.13
C LEU A 157 -5.87 -12.03 1.92
N SER A 158 -4.80 -11.61 1.22
CA SER A 158 -3.60 -11.06 1.83
C SER A 158 -3.37 -9.61 1.40
N ILE A 159 -3.35 -8.69 2.37
CA ILE A 159 -3.01 -7.27 2.15
C ILE A 159 -1.92 -6.85 3.14
N ALA A 160 -0.86 -6.24 2.63
CA ALA A 160 0.25 -5.73 3.42
C ALA A 160 -0.10 -4.52 4.30
N GLY A 161 0.80 -4.17 5.23
CA GLY A 161 0.67 -3.03 6.16
C GLY A 161 0.27 -3.39 7.58
N ALA A 162 0.25 -2.40 8.48
CA ALA A 162 0.08 -2.61 9.92
C ALA A 162 -1.34 -2.35 10.46
N GLN A 163 -2.24 -1.80 9.63
CA GLN A 163 -3.61 -1.46 9.98
C GLN A 163 -4.57 -2.63 9.73
N GLU A 164 -5.57 -2.79 10.60
CA GLU A 164 -6.68 -3.72 10.38
C GLU A 164 -7.43 -3.35 9.11
N LYS A 165 -7.56 -4.32 8.21
CA LYS A 165 -8.22 -4.13 6.93
C LYS A 165 -8.86 -5.42 6.46
N THR A 166 -9.90 -5.26 5.65
CA THR A 166 -10.53 -6.32 4.86
C THR A 166 -10.74 -5.82 3.44
N ALA A 167 -11.28 -6.64 2.55
CA ALA A 167 -11.64 -6.20 1.22
C ALA A 167 -12.95 -6.83 0.76
N LEU A 168 -13.69 -6.10 -0.05
CA LEU A 168 -14.96 -6.53 -0.62
C LEU A 168 -15.00 -6.16 -2.11
N LEU A 169 -15.95 -6.76 -2.82
CA LEU A 169 -16.26 -6.43 -4.20
C LEU A 169 -17.42 -5.43 -4.23
N ARG A 170 -17.29 -4.33 -4.97
CA ARG A 170 -18.40 -3.45 -5.33
C ARG A 170 -18.90 -3.80 -6.74
N GLN A 171 -20.19 -4.10 -6.88
CA GLN A 171 -20.86 -4.26 -8.17
C GLN A 171 -22.09 -3.34 -8.22
N GLY A 172 -22.04 -2.32 -9.07
CA GLY A 172 -23.00 -1.21 -9.01
C GLY A 172 -22.98 -0.55 -7.62
N ASN A 173 -24.14 -0.48 -6.96
CA ASN A 173 -24.29 0.09 -5.62
C ASN A 173 -24.34 -0.97 -4.51
N ARG A 174 -23.88 -2.20 -4.76
CA ARG A 174 -23.92 -3.30 -3.79
C ARG A 174 -22.54 -3.79 -3.43
N TRP A 175 -22.40 -4.18 -2.15
CA TRP A 175 -21.24 -4.88 -1.64
C TRP A 175 -21.44 -6.39 -1.76
N LEU A 176 -20.39 -7.08 -2.19
CA LEU A 176 -20.34 -8.53 -2.31
C LEU A 176 -19.11 -9.06 -1.57
N ARG A 177 -19.28 -10.22 -0.93
CA ARG A 177 -18.18 -11.10 -0.54
C ARG A 177 -17.89 -12.02 -1.72
N PRO A 178 -16.76 -11.85 -2.44
CA PRO A 178 -16.47 -12.67 -3.61
C PRO A 178 -16.20 -14.14 -3.23
N SER A 179 -16.55 -15.04 -4.13
CA SER A 179 -16.31 -16.48 -4.05
C SER A 179 -15.27 -16.94 -5.11
N GLY A 180 -14.66 -18.11 -4.87
CA GLY A 180 -13.75 -18.74 -5.83
C GLY A 180 -12.55 -17.87 -6.18
N SER A 181 -12.37 -17.60 -7.48
CA SER A 181 -11.30 -16.77 -8.02
C SER A 181 -11.72 -15.31 -8.26
N THR A 182 -12.96 -14.93 -7.92
CA THR A 182 -13.45 -13.56 -8.07
C THR A 182 -12.63 -12.63 -7.16
N PRO A 183 -11.97 -11.59 -7.68
CA PRO A 183 -11.18 -10.69 -6.85
C PRO A 183 -12.06 -9.67 -6.10
N THR A 184 -11.55 -9.19 -4.98
CA THR A 184 -12.06 -7.96 -4.34
C THR A 184 -11.72 -6.72 -5.17
N THR A 185 -12.48 -5.63 -5.01
CA THR A 185 -12.22 -4.35 -5.70
C THR A 185 -12.00 -3.17 -4.77
N HIS A 186 -12.32 -3.28 -3.48
CA HIS A 186 -12.14 -2.21 -2.52
C HIS A 186 -11.53 -2.74 -1.22
N ILE A 187 -10.59 -1.98 -0.66
CA ILE A 187 -10.01 -2.23 0.66
C ILE A 187 -10.76 -1.39 1.68
N PHE A 188 -11.17 -2.01 2.77
CA PHE A 188 -11.83 -1.37 3.90
C PHE A 188 -10.81 -1.26 5.02
N LYS A 189 -10.40 -0.03 5.35
CA LYS A 189 -9.46 0.25 6.43
C LYS A 189 -10.24 0.69 7.67
N LEU A 190 -10.04 -0.04 8.78
CA LEU A 190 -10.69 0.27 10.06
C LEU A 190 -9.85 1.27 10.87
N PRO A 191 -10.44 2.03 11.81
CA PRO A 191 -9.69 2.97 12.63
C PRO A 191 -8.49 2.33 13.33
N LEU A 192 -7.33 3.00 13.32
CA LEU A 192 -6.06 2.50 13.87
C LEU A 192 -6.08 2.31 15.41
N GLY A 193 -7.14 2.75 16.10
CA GLY A 193 -7.26 2.63 17.55
C GLY A 193 -6.17 3.43 18.28
N ARG A 194 -5.53 2.81 19.28
CA ARG A 194 -4.34 3.35 19.95
C ARG A 194 -3.09 2.65 19.40
N VAL A 195 -2.17 3.40 18.81
CA VAL A 195 -1.00 2.84 18.08
C VAL A 195 0.28 2.88 18.92
N GLY A 196 0.80 1.71 19.30
CA GLY A 196 2.15 1.54 19.88
C GLY A 196 2.35 2.12 21.30
N ASN A 197 3.61 2.22 21.74
CA ASN A 197 3.99 2.76 23.06
C ASN A 197 3.60 4.24 23.26
N MET A 198 3.20 4.94 22.20
CA MET A 198 2.63 6.27 22.26
C MET A 198 1.10 6.12 22.30
N GLN A 199 0.48 6.43 23.43
CA GLN A 199 -0.98 6.43 23.59
C GLN A 199 -1.66 7.59 22.81
N ALA A 200 -1.17 7.89 21.61
CA ALA A 200 -1.77 8.87 20.71
C ALA A 200 -3.12 8.34 20.23
N ASP A 201 -4.13 9.21 20.27
CA ASP A 201 -5.48 8.87 19.86
C ASP A 201 -5.59 8.93 18.34
N MET A 202 -5.70 7.77 17.68
CA MET A 202 -5.87 7.66 16.22
C MET A 202 -7.26 7.15 15.84
N ARG A 203 -8.27 7.36 16.68
CA ARG A 203 -9.67 7.01 16.37
C ARG A 203 -10.21 7.71 15.12
N THR A 204 -9.63 8.86 14.76
CA THR A 204 -9.97 9.65 13.58
C THR A 204 -9.07 9.35 12.38
N SER A 205 -8.37 8.20 12.35
CA SER A 205 -7.49 7.84 11.24
C SER A 205 -8.22 7.72 9.89
N VAL A 206 -9.49 7.29 9.91
CA VAL A 206 -10.34 7.22 8.70
C VAL A 206 -10.53 8.61 8.10
N GLU A 207 -10.90 9.59 8.94
CA GLU A 207 -11.09 10.98 8.52
C GLU A 207 -9.79 11.65 8.09
N ASN A 208 -8.71 11.42 8.83
CA ASN A 208 -7.39 11.93 8.50
C ASN A 208 -6.94 11.43 7.11
N GLU A 209 -7.00 10.11 6.88
CA GLU A 209 -6.57 9.53 5.61
C GLU A 209 -7.48 9.97 4.45
N TRP A 210 -8.81 10.01 4.65
CA TRP A 210 -9.73 10.54 3.64
C TRP A 210 -9.37 11.99 3.26
N LEU A 211 -9.17 12.86 4.25
CA LEU A 211 -8.86 14.27 4.01
C LEU A 211 -7.51 14.41 3.29
N CYS A 212 -6.49 13.67 3.72
CA CYS A 212 -5.19 13.64 3.07
C CYS A 212 -5.28 13.14 1.62
N SER A 213 -6.09 12.11 1.35
CA SER A 213 -6.32 11.63 -0.02
C SER A 213 -6.96 12.73 -0.89
N LYS A 214 -8.00 13.43 -0.40
CA LYS A 214 -8.61 14.54 -1.14
C LYS A 214 -7.63 15.70 -1.38
N LEU A 215 -6.80 16.02 -0.39
CA LEU A 215 -5.77 17.05 -0.53
C LEU A 215 -4.68 16.67 -1.55
N VAL A 216 -4.20 15.42 -1.52
CA VAL A 216 -3.24 14.90 -2.51
C VAL A 216 -3.82 14.97 -3.92
N ALA A 217 -5.08 14.57 -4.10
CA ALA A 217 -5.78 14.72 -5.38
C ALA A 217 -5.89 16.19 -5.81
N ALA A 218 -6.21 17.10 -4.88
CA ALA A 218 -6.29 18.53 -5.15
C ALA A 218 -4.94 19.16 -5.52
N TYR A 219 -3.80 18.57 -5.13
CA TYR A 219 -2.47 18.95 -5.65
C TYR A 219 -2.21 18.43 -7.08
N GLY A 220 -3.14 17.69 -7.68
CA GLY A 220 -3.00 17.10 -9.02
C GLY A 220 -2.22 15.80 -9.05
N LEU A 221 -1.93 15.20 -7.89
CA LEU A 221 -1.21 13.93 -7.81
C LEU A 221 -2.17 12.74 -7.96
N PRO A 222 -1.80 11.69 -8.71
CA PRO A 222 -2.59 10.45 -8.76
C PRO A 222 -2.66 9.82 -7.36
N VAL A 223 -3.87 9.58 -6.87
CA VAL A 223 -4.13 8.92 -5.57
C VAL A 223 -5.32 7.98 -5.72
N ALA A 224 -5.28 6.86 -5.00
CA ALA A 224 -6.36 5.89 -4.98
C ALA A 224 -7.68 6.56 -4.53
N PRO A 225 -8.78 6.43 -5.30
CA PRO A 225 -10.08 6.95 -4.90
C PRO A 225 -10.51 6.34 -3.57
N CYS A 226 -11.04 7.19 -2.68
CA CYS A 226 -11.58 6.72 -1.41
C CYS A 226 -12.82 7.50 -0.96
N GLU A 227 -13.61 6.84 -0.12
CA GLU A 227 -14.79 7.38 0.54
C GLU A 227 -14.90 6.86 1.98
N ILE A 228 -15.63 7.56 2.83
CA ILE A 228 -15.94 7.11 4.19
C ILE A 228 -17.24 6.32 4.13
N GLY A 229 -17.17 5.04 4.49
CA GLY A 229 -18.34 4.17 4.63
C GLY A 229 -18.83 4.08 6.07
N ARG A 230 -20.15 4.04 6.25
CA ARG A 230 -20.82 3.80 7.53
C ARG A 230 -21.77 2.62 7.38
N PHE A 231 -21.63 1.62 8.24
CA PHE A 231 -22.39 0.37 8.22
C PHE A 231 -22.78 0.04 9.65
N ASP A 232 -24.03 0.27 10.03
CA ASP A 232 -24.49 0.24 11.42
C ASP A 232 -23.56 1.02 12.37
N ASP A 233 -22.93 0.34 13.33
CA ASP A 233 -22.01 0.91 14.32
C ASP A 233 -20.56 1.01 13.82
N GLN A 234 -20.29 0.52 12.61
CA GLN A 234 -18.97 0.46 12.01
C GLN A 234 -18.72 1.61 11.04
N LYS A 235 -17.46 2.07 11.02
CA LYS A 235 -16.96 3.08 10.09
C LYS A 235 -15.64 2.60 9.50
N ALA A 236 -15.48 2.74 8.20
CA ALA A 236 -14.26 2.37 7.49
C ALA A 236 -13.93 3.39 6.40
N LEU A 237 -12.64 3.51 6.08
CA LEU A 237 -12.22 4.11 4.82
C LEU A 237 -12.31 3.04 3.73
N ILE A 238 -13.10 3.30 2.70
CA ILE A 238 -13.26 2.44 1.53
C ILE A 238 -12.32 2.99 0.45
N VAL A 239 -11.31 2.21 0.06
CA VAL A 239 -10.32 2.59 -0.94
C VAL A 239 -10.46 1.70 -2.16
N GLU A 240 -10.67 2.28 -3.33
CA GLU A 240 -10.74 1.56 -4.60
C GLU A 240 -9.36 1.00 -4.96
N ARG A 241 -9.33 -0.29 -5.30
CA ARG A 241 -8.11 -1.00 -5.69
C ARG A 241 -7.72 -0.63 -7.12
N PHE A 242 -6.56 0.00 -7.28
CA PHE A 242 -5.99 0.31 -8.58
C PHE A 242 -5.22 -0.87 -9.22
N ASP A 243 -5.06 -1.98 -8.50
CA ASP A 243 -4.55 -3.25 -9.02
C ASP A 243 -5.66 -4.19 -9.52
N ARG A 244 -6.87 -3.65 -9.74
CA ARG A 244 -8.06 -4.38 -10.23
C ARG A 244 -8.70 -3.58 -11.35
N ARG A 245 -9.23 -4.26 -12.36
CA ARG A 245 -9.96 -3.62 -13.45
C ARG A 245 -11.01 -4.54 -14.06
N PRO A 246 -12.20 -4.05 -14.43
CA PRO A 246 -13.12 -4.81 -15.26
C PRO A 246 -12.47 -5.29 -16.57
N SER A 247 -12.90 -6.46 -17.04
CA SER A 247 -12.65 -6.91 -18.41
C SER A 247 -13.28 -5.95 -19.42
N ARG A 248 -12.91 -6.06 -20.70
CA ARG A 248 -13.41 -5.14 -21.74
C ARG A 248 -14.93 -5.18 -21.90
N ASP A 249 -15.52 -6.35 -21.71
CA ASP A 249 -16.96 -6.63 -21.73
C ASP A 249 -17.63 -6.52 -20.35
N GLY A 250 -16.85 -6.28 -19.29
CA GLY A 250 -17.33 -6.11 -17.91
C GLY A 250 -17.85 -7.39 -17.24
N THR A 251 -17.66 -8.56 -17.85
CA THR A 251 -18.14 -9.85 -17.35
C THR A 251 -17.29 -10.41 -16.21
N TRP A 252 -16.03 -9.98 -16.10
CA TRP A 252 -15.10 -10.39 -15.05
C TRP A 252 -14.10 -9.30 -14.66
N LEU A 253 -13.24 -9.62 -13.70
CA LEU A 253 -12.27 -8.69 -13.12
C LEU A 253 -10.85 -9.20 -13.31
N LEU A 254 -10.05 -8.39 -13.99
CA LEU A 254 -8.61 -8.57 -14.15
C LEU A 254 -7.88 -8.11 -12.88
N ARG A 255 -6.91 -8.90 -12.44
CA ARG A 255 -5.89 -8.46 -11.49
C ARG A 255 -4.71 -7.86 -12.27
N LEU A 256 -4.21 -6.71 -11.83
CA LEU A 256 -3.09 -6.02 -12.47
C LEU A 256 -1.81 -6.29 -11.68
N PRO A 257 -0.72 -6.79 -12.32
CA PRO A 257 0.55 -7.00 -11.66
C PRO A 257 1.10 -5.71 -11.04
N GLN A 258 1.45 -5.75 -9.76
CA GLN A 258 1.98 -4.63 -8.99
C GLN A 258 2.90 -5.15 -7.89
N GLU A 259 3.87 -4.32 -7.52
CA GLU A 259 4.69 -4.52 -6.32
C GLU A 259 4.99 -3.19 -5.62
N ASP A 260 5.34 -3.22 -4.34
CA ASP A 260 5.82 -2.05 -3.60
C ASP A 260 7.34 -1.82 -3.75
N MET A 261 7.86 -0.67 -3.31
CA MET A 261 9.29 -0.37 -3.47
C MET A 261 10.20 -1.27 -2.63
N CYS A 262 9.70 -1.88 -1.54
CA CYS A 262 10.49 -2.88 -0.81
C CYS A 262 10.65 -4.15 -1.64
N GLN A 263 9.57 -4.64 -2.27
CA GLN A 263 9.65 -5.76 -3.19
C GLN A 263 10.54 -5.45 -4.40
N ALA A 264 10.39 -4.26 -4.99
CA ALA A 264 11.18 -3.85 -6.15
C ALA A 264 12.69 -3.81 -5.86
N THR A 265 13.08 -3.52 -4.61
CA THR A 265 14.49 -3.50 -4.18
C THR A 265 14.93 -4.75 -3.43
N GLY A 266 14.10 -5.79 -3.32
CA GLY A 266 14.40 -7.01 -2.56
C GLY A 266 14.66 -6.73 -1.08
N THR A 267 13.98 -5.72 -0.52
CA THR A 267 14.12 -5.27 0.86
C THR A 267 13.07 -5.93 1.77
N PRO A 268 13.45 -6.47 2.94
CA PRO A 268 12.51 -7.08 3.87
C PRO A 268 11.53 -6.05 4.45
N SER A 269 10.30 -6.49 4.75
CA SER A 269 9.24 -5.60 5.27
C SER A 269 9.67 -4.83 6.54
N GLY A 270 10.45 -5.47 7.41
CA GLY A 270 10.97 -4.85 8.64
C GLY A 270 11.93 -3.67 8.43
N ALA A 271 12.49 -3.51 7.22
CA ALA A 271 13.39 -2.42 6.86
C ALA A 271 12.73 -1.37 5.95
N LYS A 272 11.39 -1.25 5.95
CA LYS A 272 10.67 -0.33 5.06
C LYS A 272 10.99 1.17 5.23
N TYR A 273 11.46 1.59 6.40
CA TYR A 273 11.89 2.96 6.64
C TYR A 273 13.33 3.16 6.20
N GLU A 274 13.65 4.32 5.62
CA GLU A 274 15.01 4.62 5.17
C GLU A 274 16.01 4.68 6.34
N SER A 275 15.55 5.06 7.54
CA SER A 275 16.40 5.01 8.74
C SER A 275 16.84 3.60 9.14
N ASP A 276 16.11 2.59 8.69
CA ASP A 276 16.31 1.19 9.04
C ASP A 276 16.95 0.40 7.87
N GLY A 277 17.40 1.10 6.83
CA GLY A 277 18.06 0.52 5.66
C GLY A 277 17.18 0.38 4.42
N GLY A 278 15.93 0.84 4.47
CA GLY A 278 15.01 0.81 3.32
C GLY A 278 15.33 1.83 2.22
N PRO A 279 14.69 1.70 1.06
CA PRO A 279 14.93 2.62 -0.06
C PRO A 279 14.37 4.02 0.25
N GLY A 280 15.21 5.02 0.00
CA GLY A 280 14.85 6.44 0.10
C GLY A 280 14.52 7.09 -1.23
N ILE A 281 14.43 8.43 -1.22
CA ILE A 281 14.08 9.24 -2.40
C ILE A 281 15.01 8.93 -3.59
N GLU A 282 16.32 8.82 -3.37
CA GLU A 282 17.28 8.57 -4.45
C GLU A 282 17.09 7.20 -5.12
N THR A 283 16.93 6.15 -4.32
CA THR A 283 16.72 4.79 -4.83
C THR A 283 15.44 4.71 -5.64
N ILE A 284 14.34 5.27 -5.12
CA ILE A 284 13.05 5.27 -5.82
C ILE A 284 13.13 6.11 -7.10
N MET A 285 13.77 7.28 -7.08
CA MET A 285 14.00 8.08 -8.29
C MET A 285 14.84 7.33 -9.34
N GLY A 286 15.79 6.50 -8.93
CA GLY A 286 16.56 5.63 -9.82
C GLY A 286 15.72 4.53 -10.48
N ILE A 287 14.78 3.92 -9.74
CA ILE A 287 13.81 2.98 -10.30
C ILE A 287 12.90 3.71 -11.31
N LEU A 288 12.30 4.82 -10.90
CA LEU A 288 11.38 5.58 -11.76
C LEU A 288 12.06 6.20 -13.00
N ALA A 289 13.39 6.34 -13.01
CA ALA A 289 14.14 6.75 -14.21
C ALA A 289 14.06 5.74 -15.36
N ASN A 290 13.67 4.50 -15.08
CA ASN A 290 13.48 3.43 -16.07
C ASN A 290 12.01 3.07 -16.28
N ALA A 291 11.08 3.86 -15.71
CA ALA A 291 9.65 3.70 -15.95
C ALA A 291 9.27 4.10 -17.39
N ALA A 292 8.13 3.60 -17.87
CA ALA A 292 7.61 3.86 -19.22
C ALA A 292 7.40 5.37 -19.50
N ASP A 293 7.00 6.14 -18.49
CA ASP A 293 6.97 7.61 -18.53
C ASP A 293 7.82 8.17 -17.38
N ALA A 294 9.14 7.99 -17.51
CA ALA A 294 10.10 8.33 -16.47
C ALA A 294 10.05 9.81 -16.05
N ALA A 295 9.79 10.73 -16.97
CA ALA A 295 9.71 12.15 -16.66
C ALA A 295 8.50 12.46 -15.77
N HIS A 296 7.33 11.94 -16.14
CA HIS A 296 6.11 12.11 -15.37
C HIS A 296 6.19 11.45 -14.00
N ASP A 297 6.61 10.18 -13.94
CA ASP A 297 6.66 9.41 -12.70
C ASP A 297 7.66 9.99 -11.69
N ARG A 298 8.85 10.42 -12.16
CA ARG A 298 9.85 11.07 -11.30
C ARG A 298 9.36 12.41 -10.77
N MET A 299 8.73 13.22 -11.61
CA MET A 299 8.21 14.53 -11.17
C MET A 299 7.07 14.36 -10.17
N ASN A 300 6.11 13.47 -10.44
CA ASN A 300 5.02 13.17 -9.51
C ASN A 300 5.55 12.68 -8.16
N PHE A 301 6.51 11.75 -8.15
CA PHE A 301 7.10 11.27 -6.91
C PHE A 301 7.82 12.40 -6.15
N PHE A 302 8.60 13.24 -6.83
CA PHE A 302 9.28 14.36 -6.19
C PHE A 302 8.30 15.39 -5.60
N VAL A 303 7.23 15.72 -6.34
CA VAL A 303 6.15 16.60 -5.85
C VAL A 303 5.40 15.95 -4.69
N ALA A 304 5.17 14.63 -4.71
CA ALA A 304 4.58 13.91 -3.59
C ALA A 304 5.40 14.04 -2.31
N GLN A 305 6.74 13.98 -2.40
CA GLN A 305 7.61 14.21 -1.24
C GLN A 305 7.49 15.65 -0.68
N LEU A 306 7.37 16.66 -1.54
CA LEU A 306 7.09 18.05 -1.12
C LEU A 306 5.72 18.16 -0.42
N VAL A 307 4.69 17.54 -1.00
CA VAL A 307 3.34 17.52 -0.42
C VAL A 307 3.32 16.77 0.91
N PHE A 308 4.04 15.66 1.03
CA PHE A 308 4.17 14.89 2.29
C PHE A 308 4.85 15.74 3.37
N TRP A 309 5.83 16.57 3.01
CA TRP A 309 6.41 17.52 3.93
C TRP A 309 5.41 18.58 4.39
N VAL A 310 4.62 19.15 3.48
CA VAL A 310 3.55 20.13 3.80
C VAL A 310 2.47 19.51 4.69
N LEU A 311 2.06 18.27 4.40
CA LEU A 311 1.09 17.50 5.17
C LEU A 311 1.63 16.94 6.49
N ALA A 312 2.94 17.00 6.74
CA ALA A 312 3.57 16.25 7.82
C ALA A 312 3.20 14.74 7.77
N ALA A 313 3.25 14.15 6.58
CA ALA A 313 3.02 12.72 6.37
C ALA A 313 4.26 11.92 6.80
N ILE A 314 4.31 11.56 8.08
CA ILE A 314 5.49 10.94 8.71
C ILE A 314 5.68 9.46 8.36
N ASP A 315 4.67 8.82 7.75
CA ASP A 315 4.66 7.37 7.47
C ASP A 315 4.75 7.04 5.97
N GLY A 316 5.18 8.00 5.14
CA GLY A 316 5.40 7.79 3.69
C GLY A 316 6.65 6.95 3.39
N HIS A 317 6.70 5.71 3.87
CA HIS A 317 7.82 4.79 3.72
C HIS A 317 7.77 3.99 2.41
N ALA A 318 8.79 3.17 2.13
CA ALA A 318 8.94 2.45 0.87
C ALA A 318 7.72 1.62 0.43
N LYS A 319 7.04 0.94 1.37
CA LYS A 319 5.84 0.14 1.06
C LYS A 319 4.59 0.96 0.66
N ASN A 320 4.62 2.29 0.79
CA ASN A 320 3.52 3.19 0.40
C ASN A 320 3.68 3.77 -1.01
N PHE A 321 4.69 3.28 -1.74
CA PHE A 321 4.90 3.55 -3.15
C PHE A 321 4.99 2.23 -3.89
N SER A 322 4.30 2.14 -5.02
CA SER A 322 4.24 0.93 -5.84
C SER A 322 4.49 1.24 -7.32
N ILE A 323 4.83 0.19 -8.05
CA ILE A 323 4.88 0.18 -9.51
C ILE A 323 3.94 -0.90 -10.06
N ALA A 324 3.31 -0.60 -11.19
CA ALA A 324 2.52 -1.56 -11.95
C ALA A 324 3.38 -2.15 -13.08
N HIS A 325 3.42 -3.48 -13.17
CA HIS A 325 4.13 -4.20 -14.23
C HIS A 325 3.27 -4.31 -15.48
N LEU A 326 3.77 -3.74 -16.57
CA LEU A 326 3.15 -3.71 -17.88
C LEU A 326 3.76 -4.80 -18.78
N PRO A 327 3.10 -5.14 -19.91
CA PRO A 327 3.67 -6.10 -20.87
C PRO A 327 5.05 -5.65 -21.38
N GLY A 328 5.89 -6.61 -21.77
CA GLY A 328 7.21 -6.34 -22.33
C GLY A 328 8.24 -5.83 -21.31
N ASN A 329 8.13 -6.24 -20.05
CA ASN A 329 9.02 -5.85 -18.95
C ASN A 329 9.11 -4.33 -18.73
N THR A 330 8.04 -3.60 -19.06
CA THR A 330 7.90 -2.18 -18.74
C THR A 330 7.11 -1.99 -17.45
N TYR A 331 7.24 -0.84 -16.80
CA TYR A 331 6.47 -0.53 -15.60
C TYR A 331 6.25 0.98 -15.47
N ARG A 332 5.34 1.36 -14.58
CA ARG A 332 5.06 2.76 -14.23
C ARG A 332 4.66 2.89 -12.77
N SER A 333 4.75 4.08 -12.21
CA SER A 333 4.25 4.36 -10.86
C SER A 333 2.74 4.08 -10.76
N THR A 334 2.31 3.58 -9.59
CA THR A 334 0.88 3.49 -9.26
C THR A 334 0.39 4.79 -8.62
N PRO A 335 -0.93 5.00 -8.51
CA PRO A 335 -1.46 6.05 -7.63
C PRO A 335 -0.89 5.94 -6.21
N LEU A 336 -0.79 7.08 -5.53
CA LEU A 336 -0.46 7.15 -4.11
C LEU A 336 -1.59 6.55 -3.27
N TYR A 337 -1.25 6.07 -2.07
CA TYR A 337 -2.19 5.50 -1.11
C TYR A 337 -1.60 5.60 0.31
N ASP A 338 -2.44 5.40 1.32
CA ASP A 338 -2.00 5.31 2.73
C ASP A 338 -1.25 6.56 3.22
N VAL A 339 -1.88 7.71 3.00
CA VAL A 339 -1.32 9.02 3.38
C VAL A 339 -2.07 9.54 4.60
N LEU A 340 -1.37 9.67 5.73
CA LEU A 340 -1.90 10.29 6.95
C LEU A 340 -1.04 11.47 7.39
N SER A 341 -1.69 12.55 7.82
CA SER A 341 -1.02 13.70 8.42
C SER A 341 -0.78 13.48 9.91
N ALA A 342 0.42 13.83 10.37
CA ALA A 342 0.72 13.91 11.79
C ALA A 342 0.31 15.24 12.44
N HIS A 343 -0.12 16.27 11.68
CA HIS A 343 -0.46 17.58 12.23
C HIS A 343 -1.45 17.52 13.41
N PRO A 344 -2.53 16.70 13.38
CA PRO A 344 -3.46 16.60 14.52
C PRO A 344 -2.83 16.10 15.82
N ILE A 345 -1.75 15.33 15.73
CA ILE A 345 -1.09 14.72 16.89
C ILE A 345 0.22 15.40 17.27
N ILE A 346 0.71 16.37 16.48
CA ILE A 346 1.94 17.10 16.80
C ILE A 346 1.66 18.14 17.89
N GLY A 347 2.43 18.08 18.98
CA GLY A 347 2.33 19.04 20.07
C GLY A 347 3.16 18.68 21.29
N THR A 348 3.00 19.44 22.37
CA THR A 348 3.80 19.30 23.60
C THR A 348 3.02 18.67 24.76
N ARG A 349 1.73 18.37 24.58
CA ARG A 349 0.90 17.77 25.63
C ARG A 349 1.18 16.28 25.78
N ARG A 350 0.72 15.70 26.89
CA ARG A 350 0.73 14.25 27.10
C ARG A 350 -0.01 13.57 25.93
N ASN A 351 0.53 12.45 25.45
CA ASN A 351 0.01 11.68 24.31
C ASN A 351 0.06 12.38 22.93
N GLN A 352 0.80 13.48 22.80
CA GLN A 352 1.12 14.10 21.51
C GLN A 352 2.56 13.75 21.07
N LEU A 353 2.79 13.82 19.77
CA LEU A 353 4.11 13.69 19.15
C LEU A 353 4.87 15.02 19.27
N PRO A 354 6.01 15.06 20.00
CA PRO A 354 6.80 16.29 20.09
C PRO A 354 7.28 16.74 18.70
N PRO A 355 7.24 18.05 18.36
CA PRO A 355 7.64 18.54 17.03
C PRO A 355 9.04 18.07 16.58
N ARG A 356 10.00 18.00 17.51
CA ARG A 356 11.37 17.50 17.27
C ARG A 356 11.45 16.00 16.92
N ARG A 357 10.37 15.25 17.11
CA ARG A 357 10.24 13.83 16.78
C ARG A 357 9.35 13.59 15.55
N ALA A 358 8.71 14.62 15.02
CA ALA A 358 7.95 14.52 13.76
C ALA A 358 8.94 14.46 12.59
N ARG A 359 9.14 13.26 12.06
CA ARG A 359 10.15 12.93 11.05
C ARG A 359 9.48 12.36 9.81
N LEU A 360 9.91 12.77 8.62
CA LEU A 360 9.58 12.06 7.39
C LEU A 360 10.21 10.66 7.40
N ALA A 361 9.56 9.70 6.73
CA ALA A 361 10.09 8.35 6.57
C ALA A 361 11.32 8.28 5.66
N MET A 362 11.41 9.20 4.69
CA MET A 362 12.56 9.38 3.81
C MET A 362 13.21 10.75 4.08
N ALA A 363 14.54 10.78 4.15
CA ALA A 363 15.32 11.98 4.36
C ALA A 363 15.36 12.86 3.11
N VAL A 364 15.31 14.17 3.34
CA VAL A 364 15.69 15.17 2.35
C VAL A 364 17.18 15.45 2.55
N CYS A 365 17.99 15.21 1.52
CA CYS A 365 19.45 15.29 1.64
C CYS A 365 19.99 16.60 1.07
N GLY A 366 20.61 17.40 1.95
CA GLY A 366 21.50 18.49 1.59
C GLY A 366 22.96 18.06 1.75
N LYS A 367 23.75 18.83 2.50
CA LYS A 367 25.06 18.38 3.00
C LYS A 367 24.91 17.21 3.98
N ASN A 368 23.83 17.23 4.76
CA ASN A 368 23.45 16.19 5.71
C ASN A 368 22.04 15.67 5.36
N ARG A 369 21.66 14.55 5.98
CA ARG A 369 20.32 13.95 5.87
C ARG A 369 19.37 14.60 6.86
N HIS A 370 18.23 15.12 6.39
CA HIS A 370 17.23 15.78 7.24
C HIS A 370 15.92 14.99 7.23
N TYR A 371 15.51 14.51 8.40
CA TYR A 371 14.22 13.83 8.59
C TYR A 371 13.21 14.71 9.34
N VAL A 372 13.66 15.47 10.33
CA VAL A 372 12.77 16.25 11.21
C VAL A 372 12.10 17.35 10.40
N ILE A 373 10.77 17.35 10.37
CA ILE A 373 9.96 18.24 9.51
C ILE A 373 10.29 19.73 9.74
N GLY A 374 10.58 20.09 10.99
CA GLY A 374 10.95 21.44 11.40
C GLY A 374 12.34 21.89 10.93
N GLU A 375 13.26 20.96 10.65
CA GLU A 375 14.65 21.24 10.27
C GLU A 375 14.86 21.28 8.75
N ILE A 376 13.92 20.73 7.98
CA ILE A 376 13.94 20.77 6.52
C ILE A 376 13.68 22.21 6.04
N GLN A 377 14.40 22.65 5.00
CA GLN A 377 14.33 23.99 4.42
C GLN A 377 14.36 23.89 2.88
N PRO A 378 13.88 24.90 2.13
CA PRO A 378 13.85 24.88 0.67
C PRO A 378 15.19 24.50 0.01
N ARG A 379 16.31 25.00 0.53
CA ARG A 379 17.65 24.64 0.04
C ARG A 379 17.97 23.14 0.12
N HIS A 380 17.38 22.41 1.06
CA HIS A 380 17.56 20.96 1.17
C HIS A 380 16.83 20.24 0.03
N TRP A 381 15.68 20.75 -0.42
CA TRP A 381 14.97 20.23 -1.59
C TRP A 381 15.71 20.51 -2.89
N ILE A 382 16.29 21.71 -3.05
CA ILE A 382 17.15 22.04 -4.21
C ILE A 382 18.35 21.08 -4.28
N ALA A 383 19.02 20.87 -3.15
CA ALA A 383 20.13 19.92 -3.07
C ALA A 383 19.67 18.48 -3.37
N GLN A 384 18.54 18.04 -2.81
CA GLN A 384 17.96 16.72 -3.08
C GLN A 384 17.65 16.55 -4.57
N GLY A 385 17.00 17.53 -5.20
CA GLY A 385 16.64 17.51 -6.61
C GLY A 385 17.86 17.35 -7.52
N ARG A 386 18.94 18.11 -7.26
CA ARG A 386 20.20 17.95 -7.99
C ARG A 386 20.78 16.53 -7.87
N ARG A 387 20.69 15.91 -6.69
CA ARG A 387 21.20 14.54 -6.45
C ARG A 387 20.42 13.48 -7.22
N VAL A 388 19.15 13.76 -7.54
CA VAL A 388 18.28 12.86 -8.31
C VAL A 388 18.11 13.31 -9.76
N GLY A 389 18.97 14.22 -10.25
CA GLY A 389 19.01 14.63 -11.66
C GLY A 389 17.86 15.54 -12.10
N LEU A 390 17.29 16.35 -11.20
CA LEU A 390 16.41 17.47 -11.53
C LEU A 390 17.21 18.77 -11.57
N THR A 391 16.84 19.71 -12.44
CA THR A 391 17.46 21.04 -12.44
C THR A 391 16.98 21.85 -11.23
N GLU A 392 17.74 22.87 -10.85
CA GLU A 392 17.30 23.77 -9.78
C GLU A 392 15.99 24.49 -10.15
N ASP A 393 15.84 24.88 -11.42
CA ASP A 393 14.63 25.55 -11.91
C ASP A 393 13.41 24.63 -11.80
N ASP A 394 13.54 23.34 -12.16
CA ASP A 394 12.46 22.36 -11.98
C ASP A 394 12.03 22.25 -10.51
N VAL A 395 13.00 22.19 -9.60
CA VAL A 395 12.73 22.07 -8.16
C VAL A 395 12.08 23.33 -7.61
N ARG A 396 12.56 24.51 -8.01
CA ARG A 396 11.98 25.80 -7.62
C ARG A 396 10.56 25.95 -8.16
N ALA A 397 10.34 25.59 -9.41
CA ALA A 397 9.01 25.59 -10.02
C ALA A 397 8.06 24.64 -9.27
N ALA A 398 8.51 23.42 -8.93
CA ALA A 398 7.72 22.47 -8.15
C ALA A 398 7.39 23.01 -6.74
N MET A 399 8.37 23.58 -6.03
CA MET A 399 8.14 24.20 -4.71
C MET A 399 7.15 25.37 -4.78
N ALA A 400 7.29 26.24 -5.79
CA ALA A 400 6.40 27.37 -6.00
C ALA A 400 4.98 26.92 -6.37
N ALA A 401 4.84 25.90 -7.22
CA ALA A 401 3.56 25.30 -7.59
C ALA A 401 2.84 24.69 -6.38
N VAL A 402 3.56 23.91 -5.55
CA VAL A 402 3.00 23.37 -4.30
C VAL A 402 2.59 24.52 -3.37
N ALA A 403 3.43 25.54 -3.21
CA ALA A 403 3.12 26.68 -2.34
C ALA A 403 1.87 27.44 -2.78
N ALA A 404 1.77 27.74 -4.08
CA ALA A 404 0.64 28.46 -4.67
C ALA A 404 -0.64 27.62 -4.67
N ARG A 405 -0.53 26.29 -4.77
CA ARG A 405 -1.69 25.39 -4.79
C ARG A 405 -2.25 25.08 -3.41
N THR A 406 -1.50 25.28 -2.32
CA THR A 406 -1.93 24.92 -0.96
C THR A 406 -3.26 25.55 -0.55
N GLU A 407 -3.44 26.87 -0.63
CA GLU A 407 -4.70 27.50 -0.20
C GLU A 407 -5.88 27.14 -1.11
N PRO A 408 -5.75 27.15 -2.46
CA PRO A 408 -6.79 26.66 -3.35
C PRO A 408 -7.18 25.19 -3.09
N ALA A 409 -6.22 24.30 -2.81
CA ALA A 409 -6.49 22.90 -2.50
C ALA A 409 -7.26 22.76 -1.18
N ILE A 410 -6.88 23.53 -0.15
CA ILE A 410 -7.62 23.57 1.13
C ILE A 410 -9.05 24.05 0.90
N ALA A 411 -9.26 25.14 0.15
CA ALA A 411 -10.59 25.69 -0.12
C ALA A 411 -11.48 24.70 -0.89
N GLU A 412 -10.92 24.04 -1.91
CA GLU A 412 -11.61 23.00 -2.69
C GLU A 412 -12.05 21.85 -1.78
N VAL A 413 -11.14 21.27 -1.00
CA VAL A 413 -11.45 20.13 -0.15
C VAL A 413 -12.39 20.52 1.00
N ALA A 414 -12.22 21.69 1.61
CA ALA A 414 -13.08 22.19 2.67
C ALA A 414 -14.56 22.28 2.24
N SER A 415 -14.82 22.59 0.96
CA SER A 415 -16.19 22.63 0.41
C SER A 415 -16.86 21.25 0.26
N HIS A 416 -16.09 20.16 0.39
CA HIS A 416 -16.56 18.78 0.27
C HIS A 416 -16.52 18.02 1.62
N ILE A 417 -16.14 18.68 2.72
CA ILE A 417 -16.10 18.05 4.04
C ILE A 417 -17.54 17.71 4.50
N PRO A 418 -17.82 16.47 4.92
CA PRO A 418 -19.11 16.10 5.50
C PRO A 418 -19.44 16.89 6.77
N ALA A 419 -20.72 17.16 7.01
CA ALA A 419 -21.17 17.95 8.17
C ALA A 419 -20.82 17.31 9.53
N ASP A 420 -20.66 15.99 9.58
CA ASP A 420 -20.30 15.19 10.76
C ASP A 420 -18.78 14.93 10.88
N PHE A 421 -17.97 15.56 10.03
CA PHE A 421 -16.51 15.42 10.06
C PHE A 421 -15.90 16.13 11.29
N PRO A 422 -14.89 15.54 11.96
CA PRO A 422 -14.22 16.15 13.11
C PRO A 422 -13.44 17.40 12.69
N ALA A 423 -14.00 18.58 13.01
CA ALA A 423 -13.42 19.87 12.65
C ALA A 423 -12.00 20.06 13.20
N ASP A 424 -11.69 19.54 14.39
CA ASP A 424 -10.37 19.60 15.00
C ASP A 424 -9.29 18.90 14.16
N VAL A 425 -9.64 17.81 13.47
CA VAL A 425 -8.74 17.11 12.54
C VAL A 425 -8.50 17.96 11.29
N ALA A 426 -9.57 18.48 10.69
CA ALA A 426 -9.47 19.31 9.49
C ALA A 426 -8.66 20.59 9.75
N ASP A 427 -8.99 21.32 10.80
CA ASP A 427 -8.33 22.57 11.19
C ASP A 427 -6.85 22.35 11.47
N ALA A 428 -6.51 21.29 12.23
CA ALA A 428 -5.11 20.98 12.52
C ALA A 428 -4.30 20.68 11.26
N ILE A 429 -4.87 19.94 10.30
CA ILE A 429 -4.23 19.64 9.02
C ILE A 429 -4.08 20.91 8.17
N PHE A 430 -5.16 21.66 7.97
CA PHE A 430 -5.14 22.89 7.15
C PHE A 430 -4.18 23.94 7.70
N ASP A 431 -4.22 24.21 9.00
CA ASP A 431 -3.31 25.16 9.61
C ASP A 431 -1.86 24.67 9.59
N GLY A 432 -1.65 23.37 9.77
CA GLY A 432 -0.36 22.71 9.59
C GLY A 432 0.22 22.91 8.20
N MET A 433 -0.59 22.65 7.17
CA MET A 433 -0.23 22.86 5.76
C MET A 433 0.09 24.32 5.47
N ARG A 434 -0.75 25.27 5.90
CA ARG A 434 -0.49 26.71 5.72
C ARG A 434 0.83 27.13 6.34
N ARG A 435 1.11 26.72 7.58
CA ARG A 435 2.39 27.03 8.25
C ARG A 435 3.58 26.45 7.49
N GLN A 436 3.46 25.22 7.01
CA GLN A 436 4.56 24.54 6.34
C GLN A 436 4.78 25.05 4.91
N SER A 437 3.71 25.33 4.17
CA SER A 437 3.73 25.87 2.81
C SER A 437 4.38 27.25 2.73
N ARG A 438 4.23 28.10 3.77
CA ARG A 438 4.93 29.39 3.85
C ARG A 438 6.46 29.26 3.76
N LYS A 439 7.03 28.13 4.19
CA LYS A 439 8.46 27.89 4.07
C LYS A 439 8.90 27.68 2.63
N LEU A 440 8.04 27.12 1.77
CA LEU A 440 8.34 26.92 0.35
C LEU A 440 8.45 28.27 -0.40
N GLY A 441 7.58 29.23 -0.08
CA GLY A 441 7.56 30.55 -0.72
C GLY A 441 8.59 31.56 -0.18
N ALA A 442 9.20 31.31 0.98
CA ALA A 442 10.18 32.22 1.60
C ALA A 442 11.61 32.07 1.03
N GLY A 443 11.81 31.22 0.03
CA GLY A 443 13.12 30.88 -0.54
C GLY A 443 13.75 31.92 -1.47
N ASP A 444 13.03 32.99 -1.81
CA ASP A 444 13.48 34.05 -2.73
C ASP A 444 14.02 35.31 -2.00
N SER A 445 14.18 35.26 -0.67
CA SER A 445 14.56 36.42 0.14
C SER A 445 15.86 36.25 0.95
N ALA A 446 16.77 35.34 0.54
CA ALA A 446 18.06 35.15 1.21
C ALA A 446 19.23 35.07 0.23
#